data_AF-A0A933ISQ0-F1
#
_entry.id   AF-A0A933ISQ0-F1
#
_cell.length_a   1.000
_cell.length_b   1.000
_cell.length_c   1.000
_cell.angle_alpha   90.00
_cell.angle_beta   90.00
_cell.angle_gamma   90.00
#
_symmetry.space_group_name_H-M   'P 1'
#
loop_
_entity.id
_entity.type
_entity.pdbx_description
1 polymer ?
#
loop_
_entity_poly.entity_id
_entity_poly.type
_entity_poly.pdbx_seq_one_letter_code
_entity_poly.pdbx_strand_id
1 'polypeptide(L)'
;MLSCFGYRKRLGAYLDDELKSRRRRAVSAHLAKCPACRAALAEMRGLESALLSLDAPAPPSNLTSRIMAEASSRYRRADVRPEIDRPRYKPSLPWTWAFRAATVAALIVGLATGAFLGWDVGREDRVFFADPSKAQTTRMQRDVYGLDAFSGTPDGSIEAATLALLQDAK
;
A
#
# COMPACT_ATOMS: atom_id res chain seq x y z
N MET A 1 19.77 -6.54 45.41
CA MET A 1 19.41 -5.10 45.48
C MET A 1 20.70 -4.30 45.61
N LEU A 2 20.90 -3.23 44.84
CA LEU A 2 22.08 -2.39 45.01
C LEU A 2 21.95 -1.62 46.34
N SER A 3 23.04 -1.59 47.11
CA SER A 3 23.15 -0.74 48.28
C SER A 3 23.18 0.74 47.88
N CYS A 4 22.96 1.65 48.83
CA CYS A 4 23.04 3.10 48.60
C CYS A 4 24.33 3.52 47.89
N PHE A 5 25.45 2.85 48.18
CA PHE A 5 26.72 3.08 47.51
C PHE A 5 26.64 2.88 45.98
N GLY A 6 25.97 1.81 45.53
CA GLY A 6 25.82 1.51 44.11
C GLY A 6 24.89 2.47 43.37
N TYR A 7 23.95 3.10 44.07
CA TYR A 7 23.11 4.17 43.51
C TYR A 7 23.84 5.52 43.48
N ARG A 8 24.61 5.85 44.52
CA ARG A 8 25.43 7.07 44.58
C ARG A 8 26.42 7.17 43.41
N LYS A 9 27.09 6.07 43.05
CA LYS A 9 27.97 6.01 41.86
C LYS A 9 27.27 6.31 40.53
N ARG A 10 25.93 6.25 40.48
CA ARG A 10 25.15 6.50 39.26
C ARG A 10 24.42 7.84 39.28
N LEU A 11 24.58 8.66 40.31
CA LEU A 11 23.90 9.95 40.40
C LEU A 11 24.41 10.97 39.37
N GLY A 12 25.73 10.98 39.07
CA GLY A 12 26.28 11.83 38.00
C GLY A 12 25.64 11.53 36.63
N ALA A 13 25.78 10.29 36.15
CA ALA A 13 25.12 9.84 34.92
C ALA A 13 23.59 9.98 34.94
N TYR A 14 22.95 10.06 36.11
CA TYR A 14 21.52 10.34 36.23
C TYR A 14 21.20 11.84 36.04
N LEU A 15 22.09 12.74 36.49
CA LEU A 15 22.00 14.19 36.26
C LEU A 15 22.23 14.50 34.77
N ASP A 16 23.26 13.90 34.17
CA ASP A 16 23.66 14.12 32.77
C ASP A 16 22.73 13.43 31.75
N ASP A 17 21.68 12.75 32.23
CA ASP A 17 20.74 11.92 31.44
C ASP A 17 21.39 10.83 30.57
N GLU A 18 22.53 10.30 31.00
CA GLU A 18 23.28 9.25 30.29
C GLU A 18 22.79 7.83 30.62
N LEU A 19 21.86 7.70 31.59
CA LEU A 19 21.33 6.40 31.99
C LEU A 19 20.21 5.92 31.06
N LYS A 20 20.39 4.71 30.49
CA LYS A 20 19.30 3.97 29.82
C LYS A 20 18.04 3.90 30.68
N SER A 21 16.87 4.01 30.04
CA SER A 21 15.54 4.11 30.68
C SER A 21 15.31 3.17 31.87
N ARG A 22 15.65 1.88 31.75
CA ARG A 22 15.53 0.89 32.85
C ARG A 22 16.35 1.27 34.09
N ARG A 23 17.59 1.72 33.90
CA ARG A 23 18.49 2.14 34.99
C ARG A 23 18.04 3.46 35.61
N ARG A 24 17.58 4.41 34.79
CA ARG A 24 17.02 5.68 35.26
C ARG A 24 15.81 5.46 36.17
N ARG A 25 14.88 4.58 35.79
CA ARG A 25 13.73 4.20 36.63
C ARG A 25 14.20 3.60 37.96
N ALA A 26 15.16 2.69 37.95
CA ALA A 26 15.69 2.08 39.17
C ALA A 26 16.33 3.10 40.12
N VAL A 27 17.06 4.09 39.60
CA VAL A 27 17.64 5.19 40.40
C VAL A 27 16.54 6.08 40.96
N SER A 28 15.54 6.47 40.15
CA SER A 28 14.42 7.29 40.60
C SER A 28 13.59 6.63 41.73
N ALA A 29 13.35 5.32 41.62
CA ALA A 29 12.66 4.55 42.64
C ALA A 29 13.45 4.48 43.96
N HIS A 30 14.78 4.46 43.89
CA HIS A 30 15.63 4.51 45.07
C HIS A 30 15.64 5.91 45.71
N LEU A 31 15.72 6.97 44.91
CA LEU A 31 15.68 8.36 45.38
C LEU A 31 14.36 8.68 46.11
N ALA A 32 13.23 8.13 45.64
CA ALA A 32 11.95 8.27 46.32
C ALA A 32 11.98 7.72 47.76
N LYS A 33 12.78 6.68 48.03
CA LYS A 33 12.83 5.98 49.31
C LYS A 33 14.01 6.39 50.20
N CYS A 34 15.12 6.86 49.63
CA CYS A 34 16.35 7.15 50.37
C CYS A 34 16.63 8.66 50.48
N PRO A 35 16.49 9.28 51.67
CA PRO A 35 16.78 10.70 51.85
C PRO A 35 18.28 11.03 51.71
N ALA A 36 19.18 10.12 52.12
CA ALA A 36 20.62 10.33 51.99
C ALA A 36 21.09 10.43 50.52
N CYS A 37 20.55 9.60 49.64
CA CYS A 37 20.84 9.70 48.20
C CYS A 37 20.21 10.94 47.56
N ARG A 38 19.05 11.40 48.07
CA ARG A 38 18.46 12.69 47.65
C ARG A 38 19.34 13.87 48.04
N ALA A 39 19.87 13.88 49.27
CA ALA A 39 20.78 14.92 49.73
C ALA A 39 22.05 14.98 48.87
N ALA A 40 22.67 13.82 48.59
CA ALA A 40 23.84 13.74 47.72
C ALA A 40 23.56 14.24 46.28
N LEU A 41 22.36 13.96 45.75
CA LEU A 41 21.96 14.48 44.43
C LEU A 41 21.76 16.01 44.45
N ALA A 42 21.20 16.56 45.53
CA ALA A 42 21.02 17.99 45.69
C ALA A 42 22.35 18.74 45.81
N GLU A 43 23.31 18.16 46.54
CA GLU A 43 24.69 18.67 46.64
C GLU A 43 25.37 18.77 45.26
N MET A 44 25.27 17.72 44.44
CA MET A 44 25.79 17.72 43.07
C MET A 44 25.15 18.80 42.19
N ARG A 45 23.83 19.00 42.29
CA ARG A 45 23.12 20.08 41.55
C ARG A 45 23.51 21.47 42.02
N GLY A 46 23.74 21.65 43.32
CA GLY A 46 24.24 22.90 43.87
C GLY A 46 25.59 23.28 43.27
N LEU A 47 26.49 22.31 43.12
CA LEU A 47 27.79 22.53 42.49
C LEU A 47 27.66 22.96 41.02
N GLU A 48 26.79 22.32 40.23
CA GLU A 48 26.53 22.70 38.84
C GLU A 48 26.03 24.15 38.73
N SER A 49 25.09 24.55 39.58
CA SER A 49 24.57 25.92 39.60
C SER A 49 25.64 26.95 39.97
N ALA A 50 26.54 26.61 40.89
CA ALA A 50 27.66 27.47 41.26
C ALA A 50 28.64 27.60 40.10
N LEU A 51 28.96 26.50 39.41
CA LEU A 51 29.84 26.52 38.24
C LEU A 51 29.28 27.35 37.08
N LEU A 52 27.97 27.26 36.83
CA LEU A 52 27.31 28.06 35.79
C LEU A 52 27.22 29.56 36.12
N SER A 53 27.38 29.93 37.39
CA SER A 53 27.41 31.34 37.81
C SER A 53 28.77 32.02 37.59
N LEU A 54 29.82 31.25 37.26
CA LEU A 54 31.13 31.82 36.95
C LEU A 54 31.11 32.49 35.57
N ASP A 55 31.83 33.60 35.47
CA ASP A 55 31.96 34.34 34.23
C ASP A 55 32.79 33.52 33.22
N ALA A 56 32.20 33.21 32.07
CA ALA A 56 32.85 32.41 31.04
C ALA A 56 33.58 33.34 30.05
N PRO A 57 34.84 33.07 29.70
CA PRO A 57 35.55 33.89 28.73
C PRO A 57 34.85 33.84 27.38
N ALA A 58 34.77 34.98 26.69
CA ALA A 58 34.16 35.06 25.38
C ALA A 58 34.84 34.08 24.40
N PRO A 59 34.08 33.24 23.68
CA PRO A 59 34.65 32.32 22.71
C PRO A 59 35.31 33.12 21.57
N PRO A 60 36.39 32.60 20.96
CA PRO A 60 37.03 33.27 19.83
C PRO A 60 36.05 33.34 18.64
N SER A 61 36.11 34.45 17.89
CA SER A 61 35.16 34.75 16.80
C SER A 61 35.12 33.69 15.69
N ASN A 62 36.18 32.89 15.55
CA ASN A 62 36.29 31.81 14.57
C ASN A 62 35.93 30.42 15.13
N LEU A 63 35.46 30.29 16.38
CA LEU A 63 35.15 28.99 16.97
C LEU A 63 34.06 28.27 16.18
N THR A 64 32.95 28.97 15.90
CA THR A 64 31.81 28.42 15.17
C THR A 64 32.21 27.96 13.78
N SER A 65 32.96 28.78 13.03
CA SER A 65 33.40 28.42 11.68
C SER A 65 34.33 27.20 11.68
N ARG A 66 35.24 27.09 12.65
CA ARG A 66 36.12 25.93 12.83
C ARG A 66 35.34 24.66 13.17
N ILE A 67 34.37 24.74 14.09
CA ILE A 67 33.51 23.60 14.46
C ILE A 67 32.72 23.13 13.23
N MET A 68 32.11 24.06 12.48
CA MET A 68 31.31 23.72 11.30
C MET A 68 32.16 23.13 10.17
N ALA A 69 33.35 23.68 9.93
CA ALA A 69 34.28 23.13 8.94
C ALA A 69 34.71 21.69 9.29
N GLU A 70 35.00 21.43 10.56
CA GLU A 70 35.39 20.09 11.04
C GLU A 70 34.20 19.12 11.06
N ALA A 71 33.00 19.56 11.46
CA ALA A 71 31.79 18.74 11.40
C ALA A 71 31.45 18.35 9.95
N SER A 72 31.56 19.29 9.01
CA SER A 72 31.36 19.04 7.58
C SER A 72 32.45 18.11 7.00
N SER A 73 33.71 18.28 7.41
CA SER A 73 34.80 17.40 6.98
C SER A 73 34.57 15.95 7.44
N ARG A 74 34.15 15.77 8.70
CA ARG A 74 33.79 14.46 9.28
C ARG A 74 32.57 13.87 8.60
N TYR A 75 31.54 14.65 8.35
CA TYR A 75 30.35 14.19 7.63
C TYR A 75 30.67 13.77 6.18
N ARG A 76 31.65 14.41 5.53
CA ARG A 76 32.11 13.99 4.19
C ARG A 76 33.03 12.77 4.20
N ARG A 77 33.88 12.61 5.23
CA ARG A 77 34.83 11.49 5.34
C ARG A 77 34.21 10.22 5.89
N ALA A 78 33.34 10.37 6.89
CA ALA A 78 32.46 9.30 7.27
C ALA A 78 31.49 9.16 6.11
N ASP A 79 31.65 8.13 5.29
CA ASP A 79 30.65 7.70 4.32
C ASP A 79 29.40 7.23 5.09
N VAL A 80 28.75 8.15 5.82
CA VAL A 80 27.42 7.98 6.36
C VAL A 80 26.47 8.16 5.17
N ARG A 81 26.66 7.35 4.13
CA ARG A 81 25.50 6.87 3.41
C ARG A 81 24.69 6.18 4.49
N PRO A 82 23.44 6.61 4.75
CA PRO A 82 22.54 5.74 5.46
C PRO A 82 22.59 4.44 4.66
N GLU A 83 23.15 3.39 5.26
CA GLU A 83 23.06 2.04 4.73
C GLU A 83 21.57 1.72 4.85
N ILE A 84 20.80 2.23 3.88
CA ILE A 84 19.46 1.80 3.63
C ILE A 84 19.69 0.36 3.20
N ASP A 85 19.54 -0.52 4.17
CA ASP A 85 19.65 -1.96 4.06
C ASP A 85 18.50 -2.40 3.15
N ARG A 86 18.66 -2.12 1.85
CA ARG A 86 17.73 -2.55 0.82
C ARG A 86 17.93 -4.05 0.77
N PRO A 87 16.96 -4.86 1.21
CA PRO A 87 17.10 -6.30 1.12
C PRO A 87 17.43 -6.60 -0.32
N ARG A 88 18.62 -7.17 -0.53
CA ARG A 88 19.13 -7.53 -1.84
C ARG A 88 18.33 -8.73 -2.29
N TYR A 89 17.09 -8.48 -2.73
CA TYR A 89 16.20 -9.46 -3.31
C TYR A 89 16.90 -9.94 -4.57
N LYS A 90 17.60 -11.07 -4.45
CA LYS A 90 18.09 -11.84 -5.59
C LYS A 90 16.89 -12.69 -5.99
N PRO A 91 16.10 -12.31 -7.01
CA PRO A 91 15.07 -13.21 -7.50
C PRO A 91 15.79 -14.49 -7.92
N SER A 92 15.51 -15.59 -7.24
CA SER A 92 15.90 -16.90 -7.72
C SER A 92 15.15 -17.08 -9.05
N LEU A 93 15.92 -17.11 -10.12
CA LEU A 93 15.46 -17.23 -11.51
C LEU A 93 14.49 -18.40 -11.77
N PRO A 94 14.47 -19.54 -11.05
CA PRO A 94 13.60 -20.64 -11.48
C PRO A 94 12.11 -20.44 -11.16
N TRP A 95 11.74 -19.65 -10.13
CA TRP A 95 10.33 -19.55 -9.74
C TRP A 95 9.54 -18.54 -10.60
N THR A 96 10.14 -17.40 -10.94
CA THR A 96 9.46 -16.38 -11.76
C THR A 96 9.22 -16.86 -13.19
N TRP A 97 10.10 -17.72 -13.72
CA TRP A 97 9.93 -18.35 -15.03
C TRP A 97 8.82 -19.41 -15.02
N ALA A 98 8.65 -20.14 -13.92
CA ALA A 98 7.53 -21.07 -13.76
C ALA A 98 6.16 -20.37 -13.80
N PHE A 99 6.02 -19.22 -13.12
CA PHE A 99 4.78 -18.43 -13.21
C PHE A 99 4.54 -17.82 -14.59
N ARG A 100 5.60 -17.36 -15.28
CA ARG A 100 5.45 -16.82 -16.64
C ARG A 100 5.10 -17.90 -17.67
N ALA A 101 5.67 -19.10 -17.55
CA ALA A 101 5.32 -20.24 -18.41
C ALA A 101 3.85 -20.65 -18.24
N ALA A 102 3.32 -20.64 -17.02
CA ALA A 102 1.92 -20.99 -16.75
C ALA A 102 0.93 -20.04 -17.44
N THR A 103 1.20 -18.73 -17.42
CA THR A 103 0.31 -17.74 -18.09
C THR A 103 0.27 -17.89 -19.60
N VAL A 104 1.42 -18.19 -20.22
CA VAL A 104 1.51 -18.39 -21.67
C VAL A 104 0.79 -19.69 -22.08
N ALA A 105 0.96 -20.76 -21.30
CA ALA A 105 0.27 -22.03 -21.57
C ALA A 105 -1.26 -21.88 -21.50
N ALA A 106 -1.79 -21.17 -20.50
CA ALA A 106 -3.23 -20.94 -20.38
C ALA A 106 -3.82 -20.15 -21.57
N LEU A 107 -3.10 -19.14 -22.08
CA LEU A 107 -3.52 -18.39 -23.26
C LEU A 107 -3.52 -19.26 -24.53
N ILE A 108 -2.49 -20.09 -24.72
CA ILE A 108 -2.41 -21.00 -25.87
C ILE A 108 -3.55 -22.01 -25.83
N VAL A 109 -3.83 -22.62 -24.67
CA VAL A 109 -4.94 -23.57 -24.51
C VAL A 109 -6.27 -22.87 -24.78
N GLY A 110 -6.52 -21.71 -24.18
CA GLY A 110 -7.76 -20.96 -24.39
C GLY A 110 -7.99 -20.58 -25.85
N LEU A 111 -6.95 -20.09 -26.55
CA LEU A 111 -7.02 -19.76 -27.96
C LEU A 111 -7.22 -21.01 -28.84
N ALA A 112 -6.56 -22.12 -28.53
CA ALA A 112 -6.71 -23.36 -29.28
C ALA A 112 -8.11 -23.97 -29.10
N THR A 113 -8.63 -24.02 -27.87
CA THR A 113 -9.98 -24.51 -27.59
C THR A 113 -11.04 -23.61 -28.22
N GLY A 114 -10.87 -22.29 -28.13
CA GLY A 114 -11.76 -21.32 -28.78
C GLY A 114 -11.74 -21.44 -30.31
N ALA A 115 -10.56 -21.59 -30.92
CA ALA A 115 -10.43 -21.82 -32.35
C ALA A 115 -11.05 -23.15 -32.77
N PHE A 116 -10.87 -24.23 -32.00
CA PHE A 116 -11.44 -25.55 -32.28
C PHE A 116 -12.96 -25.53 -32.24
N LEU A 117 -13.55 -24.97 -31.18
CA LEU A 117 -15.00 -24.84 -31.05
C LEU A 117 -15.60 -23.87 -32.09
N GLY A 118 -14.90 -22.79 -32.43
CA GLY A 118 -15.34 -21.85 -33.47
C GLY A 118 -15.23 -22.43 -34.89
N TRP A 119 -14.27 -23.32 -35.12
CA TRP A 119 -14.07 -23.96 -36.42
C TRP A 119 -15.20 -24.94 -36.75
N ASP A 120 -15.77 -25.64 -35.77
CA ASP A 120 -16.92 -26.52 -35.98
C ASP A 120 -18.18 -25.72 -36.38
N VAL A 121 -18.39 -24.55 -35.78
CA VAL A 121 -19.53 -23.66 -36.11
C VAL A 121 -19.37 -23.01 -37.49
N GLY A 122 -18.13 -22.73 -37.91
CA GLY A 122 -17.85 -22.14 -39.23
C GLY A 122 -17.82 -23.13 -40.39
N ARG A 123 -17.89 -24.44 -40.13
CA ARG A 123 -17.80 -25.48 -41.17
C ARG A 123 -19.15 -25.86 -41.78
N GLU A 124 -20.26 -25.42 -41.18
CA GLU A 124 -21.59 -25.49 -41.80
C GLU A 124 -21.83 -24.27 -42.71
N ASP A 125 -21.17 -24.27 -43.85
CA ASP A 125 -21.36 -23.38 -45.00
C ASP A 125 -22.75 -23.54 -45.66
N ARG A 126 -23.87 -23.58 -44.92
CA ARG A 126 -25.23 -23.49 -45.49
C ARG A 126 -26.31 -22.96 -44.53
N VAL A 127 -26.31 -21.67 -44.18
CA VAL A 127 -27.58 -20.96 -43.97
C VAL A 127 -27.42 -19.47 -44.32
N PHE A 128 -27.90 -19.03 -45.48
CA PHE A 128 -28.48 -17.67 -45.58
C PHE A 128 -29.36 -17.38 -46.82
N PHE A 129 -29.42 -18.24 -47.84
CA PHE A 129 -30.46 -18.09 -48.88
C PHE A 129 -31.77 -18.71 -48.40
N ALA A 130 -32.64 -17.83 -47.89
CA ALA A 130 -34.06 -17.97 -47.60
C ALA A 130 -34.73 -19.30 -48.02
N ASP A 131 -35.04 -20.14 -47.03
CA ASP A 131 -36.05 -21.19 -47.17
C ASP A 131 -37.43 -20.60 -46.78
N PRO A 132 -38.34 -20.36 -47.75
CA PRO A 132 -39.63 -19.73 -47.49
C PRO A 132 -40.56 -20.60 -46.61
N SER A 133 -40.27 -21.89 -46.43
CA SER A 133 -41.09 -22.77 -45.59
C SER A 133 -40.93 -22.50 -44.09
N LYS A 134 -39.75 -22.04 -43.65
CA LYS A 134 -39.50 -21.67 -42.24
C LYS A 134 -40.07 -20.30 -41.85
N ALA A 135 -40.29 -19.41 -42.82
CA ALA A 135 -40.96 -18.13 -42.58
C ALA A 135 -42.43 -18.32 -42.14
N GLN A 136 -43.10 -19.37 -42.62
CA GLN A 136 -44.45 -19.73 -42.19
C GLN A 136 -44.48 -20.23 -40.73
N THR A 137 -43.51 -21.04 -40.31
CA THR A 137 -43.43 -21.50 -38.90
C THR A 137 -43.17 -20.36 -37.92
N THR A 138 -42.39 -19.34 -38.31
CA THR A 138 -42.14 -18.18 -37.42
C THR A 138 -43.38 -17.29 -37.28
N ARG A 139 -44.20 -17.15 -38.33
CA ARG A 139 -45.52 -16.47 -38.22
C ARG A 139 -46.47 -17.23 -37.31
N MET A 140 -46.63 -18.54 -37.54
CA MET A 140 -47.54 -19.39 -36.76
C MET A 140 -47.16 -19.46 -35.27
N GLN A 141 -45.87 -19.45 -34.94
CA GLN A 141 -45.42 -19.43 -33.55
C GLN A 141 -45.61 -18.04 -32.89
N ARG A 142 -45.52 -16.94 -33.65
CA ARG A 142 -45.73 -15.58 -33.15
C ARG A 142 -47.20 -15.36 -32.74
N ASP A 143 -48.13 -15.87 -33.55
CA ASP A 143 -49.57 -15.86 -33.28
C ASP A 143 -49.93 -16.67 -32.02
N VAL A 144 -49.32 -17.85 -31.82
CA VAL A 144 -49.60 -18.73 -30.67
C VAL A 144 -49.15 -18.13 -29.33
N TYR A 145 -48.06 -17.36 -29.32
CA TYR A 145 -47.51 -16.76 -28.10
C TYR A 145 -47.86 -15.27 -27.92
N GLY A 146 -48.71 -14.71 -28.80
CA GLY A 146 -49.16 -13.31 -28.70
C GLY A 146 -48.02 -12.29 -28.76
N LEU A 147 -46.91 -12.64 -29.41
CA LEU A 147 -45.73 -11.79 -29.49
C LEU A 147 -45.92 -10.60 -30.46
N ASP A 148 -47.02 -10.58 -31.21
CA ASP A 148 -47.42 -9.45 -32.06
C ASP A 148 -47.81 -8.20 -31.26
N ALA A 149 -48.09 -8.32 -29.96
CA ALA A 149 -48.29 -7.18 -29.07
C ALA A 149 -47.04 -6.27 -28.95
N PHE A 150 -45.85 -6.80 -29.24
CA PHE A 150 -44.59 -6.05 -29.25
C PHE A 150 -44.15 -5.59 -30.64
N SER A 151 -44.94 -5.90 -31.68
CA SER A 151 -44.68 -5.42 -33.03
C SER A 151 -45.09 -3.95 -33.16
N GLY A 152 -44.51 -3.23 -34.14
CA GLY A 152 -44.87 -1.83 -34.40
C GLY A 152 -46.33 -1.65 -34.84
N THR A 153 -47.01 -2.72 -35.23
CA THR A 153 -48.41 -2.71 -35.70
C THR A 153 -49.16 -3.95 -35.19
N PRO A 154 -49.52 -4.00 -33.89
CA PRO A 154 -50.25 -5.14 -33.34
C PRO A 154 -51.62 -5.28 -34.00
N ASP A 155 -52.09 -6.52 -34.19
CA ASP A 155 -53.43 -6.78 -34.69
C ASP A 155 -54.50 -6.21 -33.75
N GLY A 156 -55.48 -5.49 -34.31
CA GLY A 156 -56.52 -4.78 -33.55
C GLY A 156 -56.10 -3.42 -32.96
N SER A 157 -54.87 -2.96 -33.19
CA SER A 157 -54.45 -1.60 -32.84
C SER A 157 -55.08 -0.54 -33.76
N ILE A 158 -55.19 0.69 -33.26
CA ILE A 158 -55.65 1.84 -34.08
C ILE A 158 -54.72 2.05 -35.27
N GLU A 159 -53.41 1.85 -35.09
CA GLU A 159 -52.41 1.99 -36.14
C GLU A 159 -52.62 0.96 -37.26
N ALA A 160 -52.87 -0.31 -36.93
CA ALA A 160 -53.21 -1.34 -37.90
C ALA A 160 -54.50 -1.00 -38.68
N ALA A 161 -55.54 -0.48 -38.00
CA ALA A 161 -56.76 -0.04 -38.66
C ALA A 161 -56.53 1.15 -39.61
N THR A 162 -55.69 2.12 -39.22
CA THR A 162 -55.35 3.26 -40.08
C THR A 162 -54.53 2.83 -41.31
N LEU A 163 -53.60 1.89 -41.15
CA LEU A 163 -52.82 1.34 -42.26
C LEU A 163 -53.70 0.56 -43.24
N ALA A 164 -54.65 -0.25 -42.74
CA ALA A 164 -55.59 -0.97 -43.59
C ALA A 164 -56.47 -0.01 -44.41
N LEU A 165 -56.99 1.06 -43.79
CA LEU A 165 -57.76 2.09 -44.50
C LEU A 165 -56.94 2.82 -45.57
N LEU A 166 -55.65 3.07 -45.32
CA LEU A 166 -54.75 3.69 -46.30
C LEU A 166 -54.40 2.76 -47.45
N GLN A 167 -54.33 1.45 -47.20
CA GLN A 167 -54.05 0.45 -48.23
C GLN A 167 -55.25 0.20 -49.15
N ASP A 168 -56.47 0.19 -48.61
CA ASP A 168 -57.71 0.02 -49.38
C ASP A 168 -58.14 1.29 -50.15
N ALA A 169 -57.57 2.46 -49.82
CA ALA A 169 -57.85 3.72 -50.51
C ALA A 169 -57.12 3.88 -51.86
N LYS A 170 -56.49 2.82 -52.39
CA LYS A 170 -55.73 2.80 -53.64
C LYS A 170 -56.30 1.79 -54.63
#